data_AF-A0A2Z5ELK3-F1
#
_entry.id   AF-A0A2Z5ELK3-F1
#
_cell.length_a   1.000
_cell.length_b   1.000
_cell.length_c   1.000
_cell.angle_alpha   90.00
_cell.angle_beta   90.00
_cell.angle_gamma   90.00
#
_symmetry.space_group_name_H-M   'P 1'
#
loop_
_entity.id
_entity.type
_entity.pdbx_description
1 polymer ?
#
loop_
_entity_poly.entity_id
_entity_poly.type
_entity_poly.pdbx_seq_one_letter_code
_entity_poly.pdbx_strand_id
1 'polypeptide(L)'
;MTRILEVFGFGSFFRGAKDAKDIDILLIHQSSDPASCRFAIECKAHFQHHLPNVDVVMLSKTEEAQKQFIAKSGALGLGTIASKDSRMQVSNMARLIIRRNEITTEVPSC
;
A
#
# COMPACT_ATOMS: atom_id res chain seq x y z
N MET A 1 15.21 -16.42 7.07
CA MET A 1 14.72 -15.13 7.59
C MET A 1 13.46 -14.74 6.85
N THR A 2 12.39 -14.39 7.58
CA THR A 2 11.14 -13.89 7.01
C THR A 2 11.34 -12.44 6.59
N ARG A 3 10.99 -12.09 5.35
CA ARG A 3 11.05 -10.70 4.88
C ARG A 3 9.73 -10.01 5.21
N ILE A 4 9.81 -8.74 5.60
CA ILE A 4 8.64 -7.93 5.94
C ILE A 4 8.59 -6.74 4.99
N LEU A 5 7.40 -6.44 4.51
CA LEU A 5 7.08 -5.27 3.69
C LEU A 5 6.10 -4.41 4.49
N GLU A 6 6.41 -3.14 4.68
CA GLU A 6 5.48 -2.20 5.31
C GLU A 6 4.63 -1.55 4.22
N VAL A 7 3.32 -1.41 4.47
CA VAL A 7 2.35 -0.96 3.48
C VAL A 7 1.66 0.30 3.99
N PHE A 8 1.63 1.32 3.13
CA PHE A 8 0.97 2.59 3.40
C PHE A 8 0.05 2.96 2.24
N GLY A 9 -1.00 3.72 2.52
CA GLY A 9 -1.87 4.33 1.53
C GLY A 9 -1.72 5.85 1.52
N PHE A 10 -1.72 6.48 0.35
CA PHE A 10 -1.60 7.94 0.23
C PHE A 10 -2.48 8.50 -0.89
N GLY A 11 -2.37 9.80 -1.19
CA GLY A 11 -3.17 10.40 -2.25
C GLY A 11 -4.64 10.60 -1.91
N SER A 12 -5.45 10.94 -2.92
CA SER A 12 -6.84 11.40 -2.73
C SER A 12 -7.77 10.34 -2.15
N PHE A 13 -7.58 9.07 -2.53
CA PHE A 13 -8.39 7.96 -2.02
C PHE A 13 -8.28 7.84 -0.49
N PHE A 14 -7.06 7.79 0.03
CA PHE A 14 -6.83 7.65 1.47
C PHE A 14 -7.10 8.94 2.27
N ARG A 15 -7.26 10.08 1.59
CA ARG A 15 -7.74 11.35 2.15
C ARG A 15 -9.26 11.50 2.13
N GLY A 16 -10.00 10.52 1.60
CA GLY A 16 -11.47 10.51 1.58
C GLY A 16 -12.10 11.35 0.48
N ALA A 17 -11.40 11.59 -0.63
CA ALA A 17 -11.99 12.27 -1.78
C ALA A 17 -13.07 11.38 -2.44
N LYS A 18 -14.26 11.93 -2.65
CA LYS A 18 -15.41 11.20 -3.24
C LYS A 18 -15.16 10.70 -4.65
N ASP A 19 -14.34 11.41 -5.43
CA ASP A 19 -14.04 11.11 -6.84
C ASP A 19 -12.59 10.63 -7.05
N ALA A 20 -12.00 9.97 -6.05
CA ALA A 20 -10.68 9.38 -6.22
C ALA A 20 -10.68 8.34 -7.36
N LYS A 21 -9.80 8.53 -8.35
CA LYS A 21 -9.78 7.71 -9.57
C LYS A 21 -8.86 6.49 -9.43
N ASP A 22 -7.82 6.65 -8.64
CA ASP A 22 -6.74 5.72 -8.38
C ASP A 22 -6.57 5.46 -6.88
N ILE A 23 -5.90 4.35 -6.57
CA ILE A 23 -5.53 3.95 -5.22
C ILE A 23 -4.02 4.00 -5.13
N ASP A 24 -3.46 4.97 -4.42
CA ASP A 24 -2.00 5.09 -4.28
C ASP A 24 -1.50 4.30 -3.06
N ILE A 25 -0.63 3.32 -3.30
CA ILE A 25 -0.01 2.48 -2.26
C ILE A 25 1.50 2.67 -2.28
N LEU A 26 2.07 2.82 -1.08
CA LEU A 26 3.51 2.82 -0.86
C LEU A 26 3.92 1.51 -0.17
N LEU A 27 4.91 0.84 -0.75
CA LEU A 27 5.53 -0.35 -0.22
C LEU A 27 6.95 -0.02 0.24
N ILE A 28 7.23 -0.20 1.54
CA ILE A 28 8.57 -0.03 2.10
C ILE A 28 9.22 -1.39 2.34
N HIS A 29 10.24 -1.71 1.56
CA HIS A 29 11.01 -2.95 1.70
C HIS A 29 12.31 -2.74 2.50
N GLN A 30 12.81 -3.81 3.10
CA GLN A 30 13.88 -3.73 4.11
C GLN A 30 15.19 -3.16 3.55
N SER A 31 15.61 -3.62 2.37
CA SER A 31 16.90 -3.22 1.80
C SER A 31 16.90 -3.32 0.27
N SER A 32 17.94 -2.79 -0.38
CA SER A 32 18.13 -2.91 -1.84
C SER A 32 18.68 -4.28 -2.28
N ASP A 33 18.75 -5.26 -1.38
CA ASP A 33 19.14 -6.62 -1.75
C ASP A 33 18.13 -7.24 -2.72
N PRO A 34 18.59 -8.07 -3.69
CA PRO A 34 17.72 -8.60 -4.74
C PRO A 34 16.51 -9.38 -4.21
N ALA A 35 16.62 -10.02 -3.05
CA ALA A 35 15.53 -10.83 -2.53
C ALA A 35 14.46 -9.99 -1.83
N SER A 36 14.84 -8.92 -1.15
CA SER A 36 13.90 -7.89 -0.65
C SER A 36 13.18 -7.20 -1.80
N CYS A 37 13.90 -6.81 -2.86
CA CYS A 37 13.30 -6.18 -4.04
C CYS A 37 12.33 -7.11 -4.75
N ARG A 38 12.72 -8.37 -5.01
CA ARG A 38 11.82 -9.37 -5.63
C ARG A 38 10.55 -9.58 -4.83
N PHE A 39 10.67 -9.70 -3.50
CA PHE A 39 9.49 -9.86 -2.64
C PHE A 39 8.53 -8.67 -2.74
N ALA A 40 9.05 -7.44 -2.79
CA ALA A 40 8.23 -6.25 -2.97
C ALA A 40 7.58 -6.18 -4.37
N ILE A 41 8.30 -6.59 -5.42
CA ILE A 41 7.75 -6.68 -6.80
C ILE A 41 6.61 -7.69 -6.87
N GLU A 42 6.76 -8.86 -6.25
CA GLU A 42 5.70 -9.88 -6.17
C GLU A 42 4.45 -9.32 -5.46
N CYS A 43 4.63 -8.63 -4.33
CA CYS A 43 3.53 -8.00 -3.62
C CYS A 43 2.85 -6.91 -4.45
N LYS A 44 3.61 -6.08 -5.17
CA LYS A 44 3.08 -5.08 -6.11
C LYS A 44 2.20 -5.74 -7.17
N ALA A 45 2.68 -6.81 -7.82
CA ALA A 45 1.91 -7.52 -8.83
C ALA A 45 0.60 -8.10 -8.25
N HIS A 46 0.64 -8.61 -7.01
CA HIS A 46 -0.55 -9.10 -6.32
C HIS A 46 -1.55 -7.98 -5.98
N PHE A 47 -1.09 -6.80 -5.56
CA PHE A 47 -1.97 -5.64 -5.36
C PHE A 47 -2.62 -5.23 -6.68
N GLN A 48 -1.85 -5.11 -7.76
CA GLN A 48 -2.35 -4.75 -9.09
C GLN A 48 -3.37 -5.75 -9.64
N HIS A 49 -3.24 -7.03 -9.26
CA HIS A 49 -4.24 -8.04 -9.60
C HIS A 49 -5.57 -7.86 -8.84
N HIS A 50 -5.54 -7.40 -7.59
CA HIS A 50 -6.73 -7.25 -6.75
C HIS A 50 -7.36 -5.84 -6.80
N LEU A 51 -6.60 -4.83 -7.22
CA LEU A 51 -6.99 -3.42 -7.23
C LEU A 51 -6.74 -2.86 -8.65
N PRO A 52 -7.76 -2.81 -9.53
CA PRO A 52 -7.58 -2.48 -10.95
C PRO A 52 -6.98 -1.11 -11.24
N ASN A 53 -7.14 -0.13 -10.34
CA ASN A 53 -6.65 1.25 -10.49
C ASN A 53 -5.59 1.61 -9.44
N VAL A 54 -4.81 0.62 -8.96
CA VAL A 54 -3.76 0.89 -7.98
C VAL A 54 -2.49 1.40 -8.64
N ASP A 55 -1.97 2.52 -8.15
CA ASP A 55 -0.57 2.89 -8.36
C ASP A 55 0.26 2.46 -7.14
N VAL A 56 1.44 1.89 -7.41
CA VAL A 56 2.29 1.32 -6.38
C VAL A 56 3.69 1.88 -6.49
N VAL A 57 4.01 2.73 -5.51
CA VAL A 57 5.36 3.24 -5.25
C VAL A 57 6.08 2.25 -4.35
N MET A 58 7.34 1.96 -4.67
CA MET A 58 8.20 1.09 -3.88
C MET A 58 9.44 1.88 -3.46
N LEU A 59 9.78 1.81 -2.19
CA LEU A 59 11.02 2.37 -1.65
C LEU A 59 11.67 1.37 -0.70
N SER A 60 12.99 1.36 -0.65
CA SER A 60 13.72 0.77 0.48
C SER A 60 13.61 1.67 1.72
N LYS A 61 13.86 1.10 2.90
CA LYS A 61 13.95 1.90 4.15
C LYS A 61 14.95 3.05 4.04
N THR A 62 16.07 2.84 3.35
CA THR A 62 17.09 3.87 3.13
C THR A 62 16.57 5.00 2.24
N GLU A 63 15.86 4.66 1.15
CA GLU A 63 15.27 5.67 0.27
C GLU A 63 14.15 6.46 0.97
N GLU A 64 13.33 5.79 1.79
CA GLU A 64 12.35 6.50 2.62
C GLU A 64 13.02 7.46 3.59
N ALA A 65 14.09 7.04 4.28
CA ALA A 65 14.83 7.92 5.19
C ALA A 65 15.40 9.16 4.48
N GLN A 66 15.83 9.02 3.22
CA GLN A 66 16.38 10.14 2.43
C GLN A 66 15.29 11.04 1.85
N LYS A 67 14.21 10.45 1.32
CA LYS A 67 13.15 11.18 0.61
C LYS A 67 12.09 11.73 1.55
N GLN A 68 11.91 11.10 2.71
CA GLN A 68 10.86 11.40 3.69
C GLN A 68 9.47 11.36 3.03
N PHE A 69 9.20 10.35 2.20
CA PHE A 69 7.99 10.30 1.40
C PHE A 69 6.76 10.15 2.30
N ILE A 70 6.82 9.31 3.34
CA ILE A 70 5.70 9.10 4.28
C ILE A 70 5.28 10.45 4.88
N ALA A 71 6.25 11.20 5.41
CA ALA A 71 5.99 12.51 6.02
C ALA A 71 5.46 13.54 5.02
N LYS A 72 6.05 13.61 3.82
CA LYS A 72 5.68 14.61 2.80
C LYS A 72 4.33 14.33 2.14
N SER A 73 3.98 13.06 1.94
CA SER A 73 2.72 12.65 1.31
C SER A 73 1.57 12.56 2.32
N GLY A 74 1.87 12.47 3.62
CA GLY A 74 0.90 12.15 4.65
C GLY A 74 0.39 10.72 4.53
N ALA A 75 1.27 9.78 4.17
CA ALA A 75 0.90 8.38 3.96
C ALA A 75 0.41 7.73 5.27
N LEU A 76 -0.69 6.99 5.18
CA LEU A 76 -1.34 6.31 6.29
C LEU A 76 -0.87 4.85 6.36
N GLY A 77 -0.44 4.39 7.53
CA GLY A 77 -0.04 3.00 7.73
C GLY A 77 -1.23 2.05 7.58
N LEU A 78 -1.11 1.07 6.68
CA LEU A 78 -2.14 0.04 6.42
C LEU A 78 -1.78 -1.29 7.07
N GLY A 79 -0.49 -1.55 7.28
CA GLY A 79 -0.01 -2.74 7.99
C GLY A 79 1.32 -3.25 7.43
N THR A 80 1.56 -4.54 7.63
CA THR A 80 2.75 -5.21 7.12
C THR A 80 2.38 -6.52 6.41
N ILE A 81 3.22 -6.93 5.46
CA ILE A 81 3.12 -8.22 4.76
C ILE A 81 4.39 -9.00 5.02
N ALA A 82 4.25 -10.20 5.57
CA ALA A 82 5.33 -11.15 5.68
C ALA A 82 5.49 -11.98 4.40
N SER A 83 6.72 -12.36 4.06
CA SER A 83 7.00 -13.21 2.90
C SER A 83 6.36 -14.60 3.00
N LYS A 84 6.14 -15.07 4.23
CA LYS A 84 5.29 -16.22 4.48
C LYS A 84 3.83 -15.81 4.29
N ASP A 85 3.08 -16.54 3.47
CA ASP A 85 1.66 -16.30 3.20
C ASP A 85 1.33 -14.92 2.61
N SER A 86 2.28 -14.32 1.88
CA SER A 86 2.17 -12.96 1.33
C SER A 86 0.95 -12.78 0.42
N ARG A 87 0.64 -13.77 -0.42
CA ARG A 87 -0.55 -13.77 -1.29
C ARG A 87 -1.86 -13.59 -0.51
N MET A 88 -2.01 -14.34 0.57
CA MET A 88 -3.21 -14.26 1.42
C MET A 88 -3.29 -12.90 2.12
N GLN A 89 -2.16 -12.41 2.63
CA GLN A 89 -2.08 -11.11 3.30
C GLN A 89 -2.40 -9.95 2.35
N VAL A 90 -1.85 -9.95 1.13
CA VAL A 90 -2.16 -8.94 0.10
C VAL A 90 -3.65 -8.99 -0.25
N SER A 91 -4.21 -10.18 -0.47
CA SER A 91 -5.63 -10.34 -0.79
C SER A 91 -6.54 -9.79 0.31
N ASN A 92 -6.23 -10.10 1.57
CA ASN A 92 -6.98 -9.58 2.72
C ASN A 92 -6.85 -8.07 2.85
N MET A 93 -5.66 -7.51 2.66
CA MET A 93 -5.44 -6.07 2.73
C MET A 93 -6.17 -5.34 1.60
N ALA A 94 -6.12 -5.85 0.36
CA ALA A 94 -6.86 -5.29 -0.77
C ALA A 94 -8.37 -5.25 -0.49
N ARG A 95 -8.95 -6.30 0.09
CA ARG A 95 -10.36 -6.32 0.51
C ARG A 95 -10.68 -5.24 1.54
N LEU A 96 -9.80 -5.02 2.52
CA LEU A 96 -9.98 -3.98 3.54
C LEU A 96 -9.89 -2.56 2.92
N ILE A 97 -8.99 -2.37 1.95
CA ILE A 97 -8.86 -1.09 1.22
C ILE A 97 -10.15 -0.77 0.47
N ILE A 98 -10.74 -1.74 -0.25
CA ILE A 98 -12.00 -1.55 -0.99
C ILE A 98 -13.15 -1.21 -0.02
N ARG A 99 -13.31 -1.97 1.07
CA ARG A 99 -14.37 -1.72 2.07
C ARG A 99 -14.29 -0.35 2.74
N ARG A 100 -13.08 0.20 2.90
CA ARG A 100 -12.90 1.54 3.47
C ARG A 100 -13.59 2.62 2.64
N ASN A 101 -13.65 2.44 1.32
CA ASN A 101 -14.34 3.37 0.40
C ASN A 101 -15.86 3.28 0.54
N GLU A 102 -16.40 2.07 0.75
CA GLU A 102 -17.85 1.85 0.88
C GLU A 102 -18.44 2.53 2.13
N ILE A 103 -17.67 2.61 3.22
CA ILE A 103 -18.12 3.25 4.48
C ILE A 103 -18.12 4.79 4.38
N THR A 104 -17.25 5.38 3.56
CA THR A 104 -17.14 6.85 3.44
C THR A 104 -18.21 7.46 2.53
N THR A 105 -18.90 6.65 1.74
CA THR A 105 -20.01 7.10 0.87
C THR A 105 -21.37 7.17 1.58
N GLU A 106 -21.50 6.71 2.83
CA GLU A 106 -22.79 6.60 3.54
C GLU A 106 -23.13 7.75 4.49
N VAL A 107 -22.33 8.83 4.60
CA VAL A 107 -22.73 9.99 5.40
C VAL A 107 -23.60 10.93 4.54
N PRO A 108 -24.92 11.04 4.77
CA PRO A 108 -25.73 12.02 4.09
C PRO A 108 -25.31 13.40 4.61
N SER A 109 -24.97 14.30 3.70
CA SER A 109 -24.94 15.73 4.02
C SER A 109 -26.35 16.13 4.44
N CYS A 110 -26.54 16.40 5.74
CA CYS A 110 -27.68 17.16 6.26
C CYS A 110 -27.70 18.57 5.67
#